data_AF-A0AAE7CLA9-F1
#
_entry.id   AF-A0AAE7CLA9-F1
#
_cell.length_a   1.000
_cell.length_b   1.000
_cell.length_c   1.000
_cell.angle_alpha   90.00
_cell.angle_beta   90.00
_cell.angle_gamma   90.00
#
_symmetry.space_group_name_H-M   'P 1'
#
loop_
_entity.id
_entity.type
_entity.pdbx_description
1 polymer ?
#
loop_
_entity_poly.entity_id
_entity_poly.type
_entity_poly.pdbx_seq_one_letter_code
_entity_poly.pdbx_strand_id
1 'polypeptide(L)'
;MPLDAITYRVRPGHEDELTEVFSPHTFTRVDSPIIRDPSGAEVGMLLGTGLFVQDDVLVRVIHHDGVGAAQVAQHMSVQKGVREAERAISPYLTELRDTETPEGFRRHFHRSLMTVLEQHSPDERPALGTVALRYPLRPGAGAELTASRKTVNSKASLTLAREHPSIIRTALFLHEDALVRVVQYDGHPYDVVGYLTDRCHGQDAERWLDPYLEGDGRPEHPDAYLALVHEQAMLMIAHMSALGVG
;
A
#
# COMPACT_ATOMS: atom_id res chain seq x y z
N MET A 1 -7.02 -12.67 -4.01
CA MET A 1 -7.25 -11.83 -2.81
C MET A 1 -6.91 -10.37 -3.10
N PRO A 2 -7.81 -9.42 -2.80
CA PRO A 2 -7.59 -7.98 -3.06
C PRO A 2 -6.70 -7.29 -2.02
N LEU A 3 -6.12 -6.17 -2.47
CA LEU A 3 -5.41 -5.20 -1.66
C LEU A 3 -6.17 -3.88 -1.67
N ASP A 4 -6.29 -3.27 -0.50
CA ASP A 4 -6.67 -1.88 -0.32
C ASP A 4 -5.49 -1.10 0.25
N ALA A 5 -5.49 0.22 0.10
CA ALA A 5 -4.48 1.06 0.73
C ALA A 5 -5.11 2.34 1.28
N ILE A 6 -4.53 2.83 2.38
CA ILE A 6 -4.80 4.17 2.92
C ILE A 6 -3.49 4.94 3.03
N THR A 7 -3.54 6.25 2.83
CA THR A 7 -2.36 7.12 2.95
C THR A 7 -2.57 8.26 3.92
N TYR A 8 -1.50 8.69 4.56
CA TYR A 8 -1.48 9.82 5.47
C TYR A 8 -0.25 10.69 5.25
N ARG A 9 -0.39 11.97 5.58
CA ARG A 9 0.70 12.95 5.57
C ARG A 9 1.40 12.95 6.92
N VAL A 10 2.69 12.65 6.92
CA VAL A 10 3.57 12.70 8.09
C VAL A 10 4.56 13.84 7.93
N ARG A 11 5.12 14.30 9.05
CA ARG A 11 6.27 15.19 9.04
C ARG A 11 7.52 14.38 8.63
N PRO A 12 8.31 14.86 7.66
CA PRO A 12 9.57 14.21 7.27
C PRO A 12 10.56 14.08 8.43
N GLY A 13 11.42 13.07 8.37
CA GLY A 13 12.52 12.89 9.34
C GLY A 13 12.12 12.23 10.65
N HIS A 14 10.96 11.54 10.68
CA HIS A 14 10.46 10.79 11.83
C HIS A 14 10.28 9.29 11.52
N GLU A 15 11.00 8.77 10.53
CA GLU A 15 10.90 7.38 10.08
C GLU A 15 11.27 6.39 11.19
N ASP A 16 12.28 6.72 12.00
CA ASP A 16 12.72 5.90 13.13
C ASP A 16 11.66 5.86 14.24
N GLU A 17 11.07 7.01 14.60
CA GLU A 17 10.01 7.06 15.60
C GLU A 17 8.74 6.35 15.12
N LEU A 18 8.38 6.52 13.85
CA LEU A 18 7.27 5.79 13.25
C LEU A 18 7.53 4.28 13.27
N THR A 19 8.76 3.84 12.97
CA THR A 19 9.15 2.43 13.06
C THR A 19 9.03 1.90 14.48
N GLU A 20 9.46 2.67 15.49
CA GLU A 20 9.35 2.27 16.88
C GLU A 20 7.89 2.12 17.34
N VAL A 21 6.99 3.00 16.90
CA VAL A 21 5.55 2.91 17.22
C VAL A 21 4.95 1.56 16.79
N PHE A 22 5.40 1.02 15.66
CA PHE A 22 4.92 -0.25 15.13
C PHE A 22 5.84 -1.44 15.45
N SER A 23 6.84 -1.25 16.31
CA SER A 23 7.76 -2.31 16.70
C SER A 23 7.03 -3.41 17.47
N PRO A 24 7.50 -4.68 17.45
CA PRO A 24 6.91 -5.76 18.23
C PRO A 24 6.86 -5.50 19.75
N HIS A 25 7.69 -4.58 20.26
CA HIS A 25 7.76 -4.23 21.67
C HIS A 25 6.74 -3.17 22.07
N THR A 26 6.31 -2.33 21.12
CA THR A 26 5.41 -1.19 21.35
C THR A 26 4.00 -1.46 20.84
N PHE A 27 3.86 -2.18 19.72
CA PHE A 27 2.56 -2.43 19.09
C PHE A 27 1.89 -3.71 19.61
N THR A 28 0.72 -3.56 20.22
CA THR A 28 -0.14 -4.68 20.59
C THR A 28 -0.84 -5.24 19.35
N ARG A 29 -0.54 -6.49 18.97
CA ARG A 29 -1.22 -7.18 17.88
C ARG A 29 -2.73 -7.27 18.13
N VAL A 30 -3.48 -7.26 17.03
CA VAL A 30 -4.95 -7.32 17.04
C VAL A 30 -5.43 -8.69 17.50
N ASP A 31 -6.52 -8.72 18.27
CA ASP A 31 -6.99 -9.93 18.96
C ASP A 31 -7.50 -11.03 18.01
N SER A 32 -7.99 -10.65 16.82
CA SER A 32 -8.50 -11.59 15.82
C SER A 32 -8.40 -11.02 14.42
N PRO A 33 -8.01 -11.82 13.42
CA PRO A 33 -8.05 -11.43 12.01
C PRO A 33 -9.46 -11.53 11.41
N ILE A 34 -10.41 -12.16 12.12
CA ILE A 34 -11.76 -12.42 11.62
C ILE A 34 -12.60 -11.13 11.67
N ILE A 35 -13.12 -10.72 10.52
CA ILE A 35 -14.00 -9.58 10.36
C ILE A 35 -15.45 -10.04 10.54
N ARG A 36 -16.14 -9.42 11.49
CA ARG A 36 -17.56 -9.69 11.78
C ARG A 36 -18.42 -8.48 11.46
N ASP A 37 -19.62 -8.73 10.98
CA ASP A 37 -20.63 -7.71 10.79
C ASP A 37 -21.31 -7.30 12.12
N PRO A 38 -22.22 -6.31 12.14
CA PRO A 38 -22.94 -5.92 13.35
C PRO A 38 -23.79 -7.04 14.00
N SER A 39 -24.16 -8.09 13.25
CA SER A 39 -24.89 -9.25 13.78
C SER A 39 -23.97 -10.29 14.43
N GLY A 40 -22.65 -10.11 14.31
CA GLY A 40 -21.63 -11.05 14.79
C GLY A 40 -21.27 -12.15 13.79
N ALA A 41 -21.90 -12.15 12.62
CA ALA A 41 -21.60 -13.10 11.55
C ALA A 41 -20.23 -12.80 10.94
N GLU A 42 -19.47 -13.85 10.64
CA GLU A 42 -18.20 -13.75 9.93
C GLU A 42 -18.45 -13.38 8.47
N VAL A 43 -17.80 -12.32 8.01
CA VAL A 43 -17.94 -11.80 6.63
C VAL A 43 -16.63 -11.81 5.86
N GLY A 44 -15.52 -12.11 6.53
CA GLY A 44 -14.22 -12.34 5.93
C GLY A 44 -13.09 -12.12 6.93
N MET A 45 -11.90 -11.83 6.42
CA MET A 45 -10.66 -11.87 7.19
C MET A 45 -9.67 -10.79 6.73
N LEU A 46 -9.06 -10.14 7.72
CA LEU A 46 -7.88 -9.30 7.55
C LEU A 46 -6.65 -10.21 7.50
N LEU A 47 -6.05 -10.35 6.33
CA LEU A 47 -4.94 -11.29 6.09
C LEU A 47 -3.60 -10.69 6.49
N GLY A 48 -3.45 -9.38 6.32
CA GLY A 48 -2.25 -8.68 6.74
C GLY A 48 -2.29 -7.18 6.48
N THR A 49 -1.25 -6.52 6.96
CA THR A 49 -1.03 -5.09 6.78
C THR A 49 0.48 -4.84 6.66
N GLY A 50 0.87 -4.05 5.66
CA GLY A 50 2.20 -3.44 5.57
C GLY A 50 2.12 -1.94 5.74
N LEU A 51 3.06 -1.32 6.46
CA LEU A 51 3.21 0.13 6.55
C LEU A 51 4.54 0.55 5.91
N PHE A 52 4.45 1.56 5.05
CA PHE A 52 5.54 2.04 4.22
C PHE A 52 5.63 3.55 4.31
N VAL A 53 6.82 4.09 4.54
CA VAL A 53 7.06 5.54 4.62
C VAL A 53 8.11 5.98 3.62
N GLN A 54 7.89 7.15 3.03
CA GLN A 54 8.91 7.88 2.28
C GLN A 54 8.59 9.36 2.31
N ASP A 55 9.57 10.18 2.70
CA ASP A 55 9.42 11.62 2.91
C ASP A 55 8.25 11.94 3.86
N ASP A 56 7.21 12.59 3.34
CA ASP A 56 6.00 12.97 4.06
C ASP A 56 4.82 12.02 3.79
N VAL A 57 5.01 10.92 3.05
CA VAL A 57 3.96 9.96 2.68
C VAL A 57 4.09 8.68 3.50
N LEU A 58 3.07 8.36 4.29
CA LEU A 58 2.90 7.07 4.95
C LEU A 58 1.75 6.30 4.31
N VAL A 59 2.02 5.14 3.72
CA VAL A 59 1.01 4.24 3.16
C VAL A 59 0.86 3.00 4.01
N ARG A 60 -0.39 2.66 4.32
CA ARG A 60 -0.77 1.39 4.91
C ARG A 60 -1.47 0.55 3.85
N VAL A 61 -0.81 -0.52 3.43
CA VAL A 61 -1.36 -1.55 2.53
C VAL A 61 -2.09 -2.59 3.36
N ILE A 62 -3.32 -2.92 2.97
CA ILE A 62 -4.22 -3.82 3.69
C ILE A 62 -4.56 -4.99 2.78
N HIS A 63 -4.28 -6.20 3.25
CA HIS A 63 -4.60 -7.43 2.56
C HIS A 63 -5.81 -8.09 3.23
N HIS A 64 -6.82 -8.43 2.44
CA HIS A 64 -8.06 -9.01 2.92
C HIS A 64 -8.61 -10.04 1.92
N ASP A 65 -9.52 -10.88 2.37
CA ASP A 65 -10.07 -12.00 1.59
C ASP A 65 -11.28 -11.64 0.70
N GLY A 66 -11.55 -10.35 0.50
CA GLY A 66 -12.67 -9.89 -0.34
C GLY A 66 -13.70 -9.01 0.35
N VAL A 67 -13.55 -8.77 1.66
CA VAL A 67 -14.38 -7.77 2.36
C VAL A 67 -14.20 -6.36 1.79
N GLY A 68 -15.20 -5.49 1.93
CA GLY A 68 -15.06 -4.10 1.51
C GLY A 68 -14.26 -3.26 2.51
N ALA A 69 -13.69 -2.15 2.02
CA ALA A 69 -12.98 -1.17 2.84
C ALA A 69 -13.78 -0.66 4.06
N ALA A 70 -15.11 -0.57 3.96
CA ALA A 70 -15.97 -0.17 5.07
C ALA A 70 -15.97 -1.19 6.22
N GLN A 71 -16.04 -2.48 5.90
CA GLN A 71 -15.96 -3.56 6.90
C GLN A 71 -14.57 -3.62 7.54
N VAL A 72 -13.52 -3.43 6.75
CA VAL A 72 -12.14 -3.31 7.25
C VAL A 72 -12.03 -2.14 8.23
N ALA A 73 -12.51 -0.95 7.86
CA ALA A 73 -12.51 0.23 8.71
C ALA A 73 -13.27 0.00 10.02
N GLN A 74 -14.46 -0.62 9.94
CA GLN A 74 -15.27 -0.96 11.11
C GLN A 74 -14.51 -1.91 12.05
N HIS A 75 -13.94 -2.99 11.52
CA HIS A 75 -13.19 -3.97 12.30
C HIS A 75 -11.98 -3.35 13.00
N MET A 76 -11.22 -2.50 12.30
CA MET A 76 -10.05 -1.85 12.85
C MET A 76 -10.40 -0.78 13.91
N SER A 77 -11.54 -0.10 13.76
CA SER A 77 -11.94 1.02 14.63
C SER A 77 -12.16 0.66 16.09
N VAL A 78 -12.38 -0.62 16.41
CA VAL A 78 -12.64 -1.11 17.78
C VAL A 78 -11.42 -1.77 18.43
N GLN A 79 -10.33 -1.95 17.68
CA GLN A 79 -9.15 -2.66 18.15
C GLN A 79 -8.28 -1.77 19.04
N LYS A 80 -7.94 -2.27 20.23
CA LYS A 80 -7.12 -1.53 21.19
C LYS A 80 -5.75 -1.16 20.60
N GLY A 81 -5.07 -2.12 19.97
CA GLY A 81 -3.75 -1.88 19.34
C GLY A 81 -3.80 -0.84 18.23
N VAL A 82 -4.88 -0.80 17.44
CA VAL A 82 -5.06 0.25 16.42
C VAL A 82 -5.19 1.62 17.08
N ARG A 83 -6.05 1.76 18.10
CA ARG A 83 -6.19 3.03 18.83
C ARG A 83 -4.89 3.49 19.49
N GLU A 84 -4.11 2.57 20.05
CA GLU A 84 -2.80 2.89 20.64
C GLU A 84 -1.81 3.38 19.59
N ALA A 85 -1.72 2.69 18.45
CA ALA A 85 -0.89 3.14 17.34
C ALA A 85 -1.32 4.50 16.80
N GLU A 86 -2.64 4.73 16.63
CA GLU A 86 -3.19 6.01 16.19
C GLU A 86 -2.78 7.17 17.11
N ARG A 87 -2.84 6.97 18.42
CA ARG A 87 -2.35 7.96 19.40
C ARG A 87 -0.85 8.18 19.31
N ALA A 88 -0.09 7.12 19.10
CA ALA A 88 1.36 7.16 19.07
C ALA A 88 1.91 7.81 17.79
N ILE A 89 1.24 7.65 16.64
CA ILE A 89 1.63 8.33 15.39
C ILE A 89 1.12 9.78 15.32
N SER A 90 0.07 10.13 16.06
CA SER A 90 -0.57 11.46 16.03
C SER A 90 0.42 12.63 16.15
N PRO A 91 1.43 12.59 17.05
CA PRO A 91 2.43 13.63 17.12
C PRO A 91 3.21 13.83 15.85
N TYR A 92 3.34 12.85 14.95
CA TYR A 92 4.14 12.91 13.72
C TYR A 92 3.31 13.20 12.46
N LEU A 93 1.98 13.27 12.58
CA LEU A 93 1.10 13.62 11.47
C LEU A 93 1.19 15.12 11.15
N THR A 94 1.09 15.46 9.86
CA THR A 94 0.97 16.86 9.42
C THR A 94 -0.43 17.40 9.70
N GLU A 95 -1.44 16.54 9.64
CA GLU A 95 -2.82 16.85 9.97
C GLU A 95 -3.30 16.05 11.18
N LEU A 96 -3.81 16.76 12.19
CA LEU A 96 -4.44 16.11 13.32
C LEU A 96 -5.72 15.39 12.90
N ARG A 97 -5.94 14.22 13.48
CA ARG A 97 -7.14 13.41 13.27
C ARG A 97 -7.73 12.98 14.60
N ASP A 98 -9.05 13.05 14.69
CA ASP A 98 -9.78 12.52 15.82
C ASP A 98 -10.18 11.07 15.51
N THR A 99 -9.36 10.15 15.99
CA THR A 99 -9.55 8.70 15.88
C THR A 99 -9.85 8.04 17.22
N GLU A 100 -10.22 8.84 18.23
CA GLU A 100 -10.56 8.38 19.59
C GLU A 100 -11.91 7.64 19.64
N THR A 101 -12.79 7.93 18.68
CA THR A 101 -14.08 7.26 18.51
C THR A 101 -14.07 6.36 17.28
N PRO A 102 -14.82 5.23 17.28
CA PRO A 102 -14.96 4.39 16.09
C PRO A 102 -15.47 5.16 14.88
N GLU A 103 -16.41 6.09 15.08
CA GLU A 103 -16.96 6.97 14.05
C GLU A 103 -15.89 7.90 13.47
N GLY A 104 -15.06 8.51 14.34
CA GLY A 104 -13.94 9.35 13.95
C GLY A 104 -12.92 8.58 13.14
N PHE A 105 -12.51 7.42 13.62
CA PHE A 105 -11.62 6.51 12.92
C PHE A 105 -12.13 6.16 11.52
N ARG A 106 -13.39 5.69 11.39
CA ARG A 106 -13.97 5.32 10.09
C ARG A 106 -13.99 6.50 9.11
N ARG A 107 -14.33 7.71 9.58
CA ARG A 107 -14.33 8.92 8.75
C ARG A 107 -12.94 9.23 8.21
N HIS A 108 -11.91 9.17 9.06
CA HIS A 108 -10.54 9.41 8.63
C HIS A 108 -10.02 8.30 7.72
N PHE A 109 -10.33 7.04 8.02
CA PHE A 109 -10.01 5.90 7.15
C PHE A 109 -10.58 6.11 5.75
N HIS A 110 -11.88 6.43 5.63
CA HIS A 110 -12.51 6.68 4.34
C HIS A 110 -11.91 7.85 3.57
N ARG A 111 -11.55 8.94 4.25
CA ARG A 111 -10.88 10.08 3.61
C ARG A 111 -9.48 9.73 3.09
N SER A 112 -8.84 8.77 3.74
CA SER A 112 -7.47 8.36 3.46
C SER A 112 -7.39 7.21 2.45
N LEU A 113 -8.54 6.63 2.04
CA LEU A 113 -8.60 5.53 1.08
C LEU A 113 -8.03 5.92 -0.26
N MET A 114 -7.02 5.16 -0.69
CA MET A 114 -6.45 5.29 -2.01
C MET A 114 -7.33 4.59 -3.04
N THR A 115 -7.52 5.23 -4.18
CA THR A 115 -8.19 4.66 -5.34
C THR A 115 -7.29 3.60 -5.98
N VAL A 116 -7.83 2.41 -6.21
CA VAL A 116 -7.15 1.34 -6.96
C VAL A 116 -7.20 1.67 -8.46
N LEU A 117 -6.08 2.10 -9.05
CA LEU A 117 -5.99 2.39 -10.48
C LEU A 117 -5.77 1.12 -11.31
N GLU A 118 -4.97 0.20 -10.79
CA GLU A 118 -4.70 -1.10 -11.39
C GLU A 118 -4.53 -2.13 -10.27
N GLN A 119 -5.01 -3.34 -10.47
CA GLN A 119 -4.69 -4.46 -9.61
C GLN A 119 -4.71 -5.75 -10.41
N HIS A 120 -3.73 -6.61 -10.16
CA HIS A 120 -3.65 -7.94 -10.72
C HIS A 120 -3.25 -8.93 -9.62
N SER A 121 -4.27 -9.63 -9.10
CA SER A 121 -4.15 -10.56 -7.97
C SER A 121 -4.86 -11.89 -8.25
N PRO A 122 -4.52 -12.60 -9.34
CA PRO A 122 -5.15 -13.87 -9.70
C PRO A 122 -4.77 -15.01 -8.74
N ASP A 123 -3.74 -14.80 -7.92
CA ASP A 123 -3.21 -15.80 -6.99
C ASP A 123 -3.81 -15.64 -5.58
N GLU A 124 -4.02 -16.78 -4.91
CA GLU A 124 -4.50 -16.89 -3.53
C GLU A 124 -3.40 -17.28 -2.55
N ARG A 125 -2.19 -17.58 -3.03
CA ARG A 125 -1.02 -17.87 -2.18
C ARG A 125 -0.75 -16.74 -1.17
N PRO A 126 -0.35 -17.04 0.06
CA PRO A 126 0.09 -16.02 1.00
C PRO A 126 1.32 -15.29 0.44
N ALA A 127 1.43 -13.99 0.73
CA ALA A 127 2.64 -13.24 0.44
C ALA A 127 3.66 -13.44 1.58
N LEU A 128 4.92 -13.69 1.24
CA LEU A 128 6.01 -13.64 2.20
C LEU A 128 6.40 -12.19 2.52
N GLY A 129 6.33 -11.32 1.52
CA GLY A 129 6.66 -9.90 1.68
C GLY A 129 5.93 -9.00 0.70
N THR A 130 6.09 -7.69 0.92
CA THR A 130 5.48 -6.64 0.11
C THR A 130 6.50 -5.52 -0.09
N VAL A 131 6.66 -5.03 -1.30
CA VAL A 131 7.41 -3.81 -1.61
C VAL A 131 6.43 -2.74 -2.04
N ALA A 132 6.65 -1.50 -1.61
CA ALA A 132 5.93 -0.32 -2.08
C ALA A 132 6.91 0.65 -2.77
N LEU A 133 6.51 1.16 -3.92
CA LEU A 133 7.26 2.13 -4.71
C LEU A 133 6.41 3.39 -4.88
N ARG A 134 6.93 4.55 -4.52
CA ARG A 134 6.28 5.83 -4.76
C ARG A 134 6.75 6.40 -6.09
N TYR A 135 5.81 6.82 -6.92
CA TYR A 135 6.13 7.58 -8.12
C TYR A 135 5.86 9.07 -7.87
N PRO A 136 6.87 9.94 -8.02
CA PRO A 136 6.64 11.38 -7.92
C PRO A 136 5.81 11.83 -9.12
N LEU A 137 4.66 12.46 -8.84
CA LEU A 137 3.77 13.00 -9.85
C LEU A 137 4.03 14.48 -10.06
N ARG A 138 3.91 14.95 -11.31
CA ARG A 138 3.84 16.39 -11.56
C ARG A 138 2.58 16.97 -10.88
N PRO A 139 2.61 18.25 -10.46
CA PRO A 139 1.46 18.87 -9.81
C PRO A 139 0.16 18.74 -10.62
N GLY A 140 -0.90 18.25 -9.97
CA GLY A 140 -2.23 18.08 -10.56
C GLY A 140 -2.44 16.81 -11.39
N ALA A 141 -1.39 16.01 -11.63
CA ALA A 141 -1.51 14.78 -12.40
C ALA A 141 -2.39 13.72 -11.72
N GLY A 142 -2.53 13.73 -10.39
CA GLY A 142 -3.43 12.81 -9.69
C GLY A 142 -4.89 12.97 -10.10
N ALA A 143 -5.36 14.21 -10.27
CA ALA A 143 -6.71 14.47 -10.75
C ALA A 143 -6.90 13.97 -12.19
N GLU A 144 -5.89 14.18 -13.05
CA GLU A 144 -5.90 13.69 -14.44
C GLU A 144 -5.91 12.16 -14.51
N LEU A 145 -5.08 11.47 -13.71
CA LEU A 145 -5.04 10.01 -13.60
C LEU A 145 -6.39 9.43 -13.12
N THR A 146 -7.01 10.07 -12.13
CA THR A 146 -8.33 9.66 -11.63
C THR A 146 -9.38 9.75 -12.73
N ALA A 147 -9.37 10.83 -13.52
CA ALA A 147 -10.32 11.01 -14.62
C ALA A 147 -10.07 10.03 -15.78
N SER A 148 -8.81 9.77 -16.12
CA SER A 148 -8.45 8.87 -17.21
C SER A 148 -8.79 7.42 -16.89
N ARG A 149 -8.62 6.98 -15.63
CA ARG A 149 -8.93 5.59 -15.23
C ARG A 149 -10.40 5.36 -14.91
N LYS A 150 -11.15 6.34 -14.41
CA LYS A 150 -12.61 6.21 -14.24
C LYS A 150 -13.36 5.97 -15.56
N THR A 151 -12.81 6.48 -16.66
CA THR A 151 -13.46 6.41 -17.98
C THR A 151 -13.10 5.14 -18.76
N VAL A 152 -12.10 4.38 -18.32
CA VAL A 152 -11.60 3.21 -19.06
C VAL A 152 -11.63 1.98 -18.17
N ASN A 153 -12.32 0.92 -18.60
CA ASN A 153 -12.23 -0.42 -18.00
C ASN A 153 -10.90 -1.10 -18.42
N SER A 154 -9.79 -0.45 -18.10
CA SER A 154 -8.45 -0.92 -18.47
C SER A 154 -8.06 -2.10 -17.59
N LYS A 155 -7.64 -3.20 -18.23
CA LYS A 155 -6.90 -4.25 -17.54
C LYS A 155 -5.62 -3.66 -16.96
N ALA A 156 -5.14 -4.23 -15.85
CA ALA A 156 -3.84 -3.88 -15.29
C ALA A 156 -2.75 -4.06 -16.35
N SER A 157 -1.95 -3.02 -16.55
CA SER A 157 -0.83 -3.02 -17.48
C SER A 157 0.33 -3.88 -16.98
N LEU A 158 0.59 -3.84 -15.67
CA LEU A 158 1.58 -4.66 -14.99
C LEU A 158 0.95 -5.97 -14.49
N THR A 159 1.19 -7.06 -15.21
CA THR A 159 0.62 -8.39 -14.94
C THR A 159 1.67 -9.38 -14.44
N LEU A 160 1.24 -10.45 -13.76
CA LEU A 160 2.13 -11.53 -13.34
C LEU A 160 2.71 -12.22 -14.59
N ALA A 161 3.93 -12.72 -14.46
CA ALA A 161 4.68 -13.35 -15.54
C ALA A 161 5.15 -14.74 -15.11
N ARG A 162 5.15 -15.71 -16.03
CA ARG A 162 5.57 -17.09 -15.71
C ARG A 162 7.06 -17.16 -15.38
N GLU A 163 7.82 -16.23 -15.92
CA GLU A 163 9.24 -16.02 -15.72
C GLU A 163 9.55 -15.48 -14.31
N HIS A 164 8.54 -14.92 -13.63
CA HIS A 164 8.64 -14.32 -12.29
C HIS A 164 7.63 -14.96 -11.33
N PRO A 165 7.74 -16.28 -11.05
CA PRO A 165 6.72 -17.04 -10.33
C PRO A 165 6.58 -16.68 -8.84
N SER A 166 7.59 -16.02 -8.27
CA SER A 166 7.56 -15.50 -6.90
C SER A 166 6.74 -14.22 -6.79
N ILE A 167 6.43 -13.52 -7.88
CA ILE A 167 5.54 -12.36 -7.84
C ILE A 167 4.10 -12.84 -7.90
N ILE A 168 3.33 -12.49 -6.87
CA ILE A 168 1.98 -13.06 -6.70
C ILE A 168 0.87 -12.02 -6.81
N ARG A 169 1.16 -10.74 -6.55
CA ARG A 169 0.19 -9.63 -6.71
C ARG A 169 0.87 -8.33 -7.07
N THR A 170 0.18 -7.52 -7.87
CA THR A 170 0.54 -6.12 -8.13
C THR A 170 -0.68 -5.23 -7.98
N ALA A 171 -0.49 -4.02 -7.44
CA ALA A 171 -1.53 -3.00 -7.37
C ALA A 171 -0.94 -1.59 -7.53
N LEU A 172 -1.71 -0.67 -8.10
CA LEU A 172 -1.38 0.76 -8.23
C LEU A 172 -2.45 1.54 -7.48
N PHE A 173 -2.04 2.30 -6.48
CA PHE A 173 -2.91 3.09 -5.65
C PHE A 173 -2.65 4.57 -5.87
N LEU A 174 -3.72 5.36 -5.89
CA LEU A 174 -3.66 6.81 -6.02
C LEU A 174 -4.50 7.48 -4.95
N HIS A 175 -3.94 8.45 -4.25
CA HIS A 175 -4.69 9.38 -3.43
C HIS A 175 -4.10 10.77 -3.61
N GLU A 176 -4.92 11.70 -4.10
CA GLU A 176 -4.43 13.02 -4.53
C GLU A 176 -3.23 12.85 -5.47
N ASP A 177 -2.03 13.33 -5.09
CA ASP A 177 -0.80 13.16 -5.89
C ASP A 177 0.13 12.06 -5.36
N ALA A 178 -0.31 11.24 -4.39
CA ALA A 178 0.42 10.07 -3.91
C ALA A 178 0.11 8.83 -4.77
N LEU A 179 0.96 8.56 -5.76
CA LEU A 179 0.90 7.36 -6.59
C LEU A 179 1.85 6.28 -6.05
N VAL A 180 1.33 5.13 -5.67
CA VAL A 180 2.11 4.04 -5.06
C VAL A 180 1.84 2.70 -5.73
N ARG A 181 2.90 2.07 -6.24
CA ARG A 181 2.90 0.68 -6.70
C ARG A 181 3.19 -0.24 -5.53
N VAL A 182 2.39 -1.28 -5.40
CA VAL A 182 2.59 -2.34 -4.43
C VAL A 182 2.84 -3.64 -5.19
N VAL A 183 3.88 -4.36 -4.80
CA VAL A 183 4.21 -5.69 -5.32
C VAL A 183 4.34 -6.66 -4.15
N GLN A 184 3.52 -7.71 -4.15
CA GLN A 184 3.66 -8.81 -3.19
C GLN A 184 4.40 -9.97 -3.82
N TYR A 185 5.27 -10.59 -3.02
CA TYR A 185 6.10 -11.70 -3.45
C TYR A 185 6.12 -12.83 -2.42
N ASP A 186 6.40 -14.03 -2.90
CA ASP A 186 6.61 -15.27 -2.15
C ASP A 186 7.97 -15.84 -2.59
N GLY A 187 9.04 -15.22 -2.09
CA GLY A 187 10.40 -15.39 -2.60
C GLY A 187 11.36 -14.36 -2.02
N HIS A 188 12.38 -13.96 -2.77
CA HIS A 188 13.34 -12.96 -2.32
C HIS A 188 12.90 -11.54 -2.72
N PRO A 189 13.06 -10.48 -1.89
CA PRO A 189 12.70 -9.11 -2.30
C PRO A 189 13.38 -8.65 -3.58
N TYR A 190 14.59 -9.14 -3.88
CA TYR A 190 15.28 -8.87 -5.16
C TYR A 190 14.55 -9.42 -6.39
N ASP A 191 13.64 -10.39 -6.25
CA ASP A 191 12.82 -10.87 -7.36
C ASP A 191 11.90 -9.74 -7.87
N VAL A 192 11.47 -8.83 -7.00
CA VAL A 192 10.69 -7.64 -7.38
C VAL A 192 11.49 -6.75 -8.31
N VAL A 193 12.79 -6.58 -8.06
CA VAL A 193 13.67 -5.74 -8.88
C VAL A 193 13.83 -6.35 -10.28
N GLY A 194 14.08 -7.66 -10.36
CA GLY A 194 14.15 -8.38 -11.65
C GLY A 194 12.84 -8.28 -12.43
N TYR A 195 11.71 -8.49 -11.74
CA TYR A 195 10.37 -8.36 -12.32
C TYR A 195 10.12 -6.96 -12.89
N LEU A 196 10.39 -5.91 -12.12
CA LEU A 196 10.16 -4.54 -12.58
C LEU A 196 11.09 -4.14 -13.72
N THR A 197 12.33 -4.63 -13.71
CA THR A 197 13.27 -4.42 -14.82
C THR A 197 12.73 -5.05 -16.10
N ASP A 198 12.33 -6.33 -16.06
CA ASP A 198 11.84 -7.01 -17.25
C ASP A 198 10.51 -6.44 -17.76
N ARG A 199 9.58 -6.12 -16.86
CA ARG A 199 8.21 -5.72 -17.23
C ARG A 199 8.08 -4.24 -17.53
N CYS A 200 8.66 -3.38 -16.69
CA CYS A 200 8.48 -1.93 -16.81
C CYS A 200 9.57 -1.29 -17.68
N HIS A 201 10.82 -1.75 -17.59
CA HIS A 201 11.89 -1.27 -18.48
C HIS A 201 11.92 -2.06 -19.79
N GLY A 202 11.90 -3.40 -19.75
CA GLY A 202 12.00 -4.23 -20.96
C GLY A 202 10.77 -4.27 -21.85
N GLN A 203 9.55 -4.19 -21.27
CA GLN A 203 8.29 -4.33 -22.00
C GLN A 203 7.39 -3.10 -21.94
N ASP A 204 7.88 -1.99 -21.38
CA ASP A 204 7.14 -0.72 -21.28
C ASP A 204 5.77 -0.83 -20.59
N ALA A 205 5.57 -1.81 -19.69
CA ALA A 205 4.26 -2.05 -19.07
C ALA A 205 3.68 -0.79 -18.39
N GLU A 206 4.54 0.07 -17.86
CA GLU A 206 4.17 1.29 -17.16
C GLU A 206 4.42 2.58 -17.96
N ARG A 207 4.71 2.50 -19.27
CA ARG A 207 4.97 3.69 -20.11
C ARG A 207 3.82 4.69 -20.16
N TRP A 208 2.59 4.22 -19.91
CA TRP A 208 1.42 5.07 -19.83
C TRP A 208 1.45 6.06 -18.64
N LEU A 209 2.31 5.82 -17.64
CA LEU A 209 2.51 6.73 -16.51
C LEU A 209 3.38 7.93 -16.86
N ASP A 210 4.27 7.81 -17.85
CA ASP A 210 5.30 8.83 -18.16
C ASP A 210 4.75 10.26 -18.29
N PRO A 211 3.59 10.52 -18.93
CA PRO A 211 3.04 11.89 -19.02
C PRO A 211 2.61 12.51 -17.67
N TYR A 212 2.58 11.73 -16.59
CA TYR A 212 2.12 12.12 -15.26
C TYR A 212 3.25 12.22 -14.24
N LEU A 213 4.43 11.66 -14.55
CA LEU A 213 5.56 11.65 -13.64
C LEU A 213 6.28 13.01 -13.61
N GLU A 214 6.90 13.32 -12.48
CA GLU A 214 7.86 14.42 -12.37
C GLU A 214 9.24 14.01 -12.93
N GLY A 215 9.97 14.97 -13.52
CA GLY A 215 11.31 14.75 -14.07
C GLY A 215 11.35 14.30 -15.52
N ASP A 216 12.52 13.83 -15.97
CA ASP A 216 12.82 13.50 -17.37
C ASP A 216 12.27 12.13 -17.84
N GLY A 217 11.35 11.53 -17.06
CA GLY A 217 10.75 10.23 -17.36
C GLY A 217 11.63 9.03 -16.97
N ARG A 218 11.31 7.85 -17.51
CA ARG A 218 12.01 6.59 -17.18
C ARG A 218 13.38 6.54 -17.87
N PRO A 219 14.46 6.19 -17.13
CA PRO A 219 15.79 6.03 -17.73
C PRO A 219 15.83 4.92 -18.79
N GLU A 220 16.54 5.17 -19.89
CA GLU A 220 16.74 4.18 -20.96
C GLU A 220 17.76 3.09 -20.59
N HIS A 221 18.71 3.40 -19.70
CA HIS A 221 19.75 2.45 -19.31
C HIS A 221 19.30 1.58 -18.11
N PRO A 222 19.49 0.24 -18.14
CA PRO A 222 19.07 -0.66 -17.06
C PRO A 222 19.62 -0.26 -15.69
N ASP A 223 20.91 0.06 -15.58
CA ASP A 223 21.50 0.46 -14.29
C ASP A 223 20.89 1.75 -13.72
N ALA A 224 20.55 2.71 -14.60
CA ALA A 224 19.88 3.94 -14.18
C ALA A 224 18.43 3.68 -13.78
N TYR A 225 17.76 2.72 -14.43
CA TYR A 225 16.44 2.26 -14.03
C TYR A 225 16.46 1.56 -12.66
N LEU A 226 17.48 0.74 -12.38
CA LEU A 226 17.67 0.12 -11.06
C LEU A 226 17.87 1.17 -9.97
N ALA A 227 18.68 2.20 -10.23
CA ALA A 227 18.84 3.32 -9.31
C ALA A 227 17.51 4.04 -9.04
N LEU A 228 16.70 4.28 -10.08
CA LEU A 228 15.37 4.85 -9.94
C LEU A 228 14.45 3.97 -9.07
N VAL A 229 14.43 2.65 -9.29
CA VAL A 229 13.61 1.73 -8.46
C VAL A 229 14.04 1.79 -6.99
N HIS A 230 15.34 1.89 -6.73
CA HIS A 230 15.85 2.08 -5.37
C HIS A 230 15.42 3.42 -4.75
N GLU A 231 15.45 4.51 -5.51
CA GLU A 231 14.99 5.83 -5.05
C GLU A 231 13.47 5.85 -4.81
N GLN A 232 12.70 5.09 -5.58
CA GLN A 232 11.25 4.98 -5.42
C GLN A 232 10.83 4.07 -4.26
N ALA A 233 11.72 3.21 -3.77
CA ALA A 233 11.42 2.24 -2.72
C ALA A 233 11.09 2.94 -1.40
N MET A 234 9.87 2.71 -0.92
CA MET A 234 9.44 3.17 0.39
C MET A 234 10.00 2.25 1.48
N LEU A 235 10.41 2.84 2.61
CA LEU A 235 10.86 2.10 3.78
C LEU A 235 9.69 1.36 4.41
N MET A 236 9.76 0.03 4.50
CA MET A 236 8.80 -0.76 5.27
C MET A 236 9.11 -0.61 6.76
N ILE A 237 8.20 0.02 7.49
CA ILE A 237 8.35 0.24 8.95
C ILE A 237 7.65 -0.84 9.77
N ALA A 238 6.67 -1.54 9.18
CA ALA A 238 5.97 -2.62 9.84
C ALA A 238 5.32 -3.59 8.86
N HIS A 239 5.28 -4.86 9.25
CA HIS A 239 4.48 -5.88 8.60
C HIS A 239 3.78 -6.75 9.64
N MET A 240 2.48 -6.93 9.46
CA MET A 240 1.63 -7.73 10.32
C MET A 240 0.87 -8.71 9.46
N SER A 241 1.04 -10.01 9.71
CA SER A 241 0.31 -11.07 9.03
C SER A 241 -0.55 -11.84 10.02
N ALA A 242 -1.80 -12.09 9.64
CA ALA A 242 -2.71 -12.94 10.39
C ALA A 242 -2.32 -14.43 10.32
N LEU A 243 -1.60 -14.82 9.27
CA LEU A 243 -1.23 -16.21 9.00
C LEU A 243 0.03 -16.67 9.72
N GLY A 244 0.60 -15.84 10.61
CA GLY A 244 1.70 -16.25 11.48
C GLY A 244 2.88 -16.84 10.71
N VAL A 245 3.43 -16.08 9.77
CA VAL A 245 4.77 -16.38 9.25
C VAL A 245 5.73 -15.58 10.12
N GLY A 246 6.39 -16.30 11.04
CA GLY A 246 7.45 -15.77 11.91
C GLY A 246 8.77 -15.64 11.17
#